data_AF-A0A7X7GV96-F1
#
_entry.id   AF-A0A7X7GV96-F1
#
_cell.length_a   1.000
_cell.length_b   1.000
_cell.length_c   1.000
_cell.angle_alpha   90.00
_cell.angle_beta   90.00
_cell.angle_gamma   90.00
#
_symmetry.space_group_name_H-M   'P 1'
#
loop_
_entity.id
_entity.type
_entity.pdbx_description
1 polymer ?
#
loop_
_entity_poly.entity_id
_entity_poly.type
_entity_poly.pdbx_seq_one_letter_code
_entity_poly.pdbx_strand_id
1 'polypeptide(L)'
;MEPTSEADRDQPGLETEQPGTQTTPGEVQAVQGEARDQLQDARGALNEAVQELDQARQELSQQPVPGEARSQVEGKLDEAVKKLRDANEKIDEALGEQREPERRENIIEETF
;
A
#
# COMPACT_ATOMS: atom_id res chain seq x y z
N MET A 1 3.50 33.21 -67.02
CA MET A 1 2.75 32.75 -65.83
C MET A 1 2.34 31.33 -66.12
N GLU A 2 2.98 30.35 -65.47
CA GLU A 2 2.37 29.43 -64.50
C GLU A 2 3.51 28.90 -63.62
N PRO A 3 3.29 28.73 -62.30
CA PRO A 3 4.37 28.66 -61.31
C PRO A 3 4.92 27.24 -61.10
N THR A 4 6.24 27.14 -60.97
CA THR A 4 6.95 26.04 -60.32
C THR A 4 6.66 26.07 -58.81
N SER A 5 5.99 25.05 -58.26
CA SER A 5 6.06 24.64 -56.85
C SER A 5 5.20 23.39 -56.64
N GLU A 6 5.78 22.22 -56.86
CA GLU A 6 5.27 20.97 -56.28
C GLU A 6 5.94 20.83 -54.91
N ALA A 7 5.38 21.55 -53.94
CA ALA A 7 5.64 21.35 -52.53
C ALA A 7 4.44 20.62 -51.95
N ASP A 8 4.73 19.74 -51.00
CA ASP A 8 3.78 19.14 -50.07
C ASP A 8 3.02 17.91 -50.60
N ARG A 9 3.49 16.72 -50.20
CA ARG A 9 2.65 15.74 -49.52
C ARG A 9 3.49 14.66 -48.83
N ASP A 10 3.35 14.66 -47.51
CA ASP A 10 3.48 13.51 -46.62
C ASP A 10 4.91 12.97 -46.43
N GLN A 11 5.69 13.72 -45.67
CA GLN A 11 6.65 13.12 -44.74
C GLN A 11 5.89 12.07 -43.92
N PRO A 12 6.36 10.81 -43.81
CA PRO A 12 5.80 9.89 -42.83
C PRO A 12 5.99 10.55 -41.48
N GLY A 13 4.87 10.94 -40.87
CA GLY A 13 4.83 11.42 -39.51
C GLY A 13 5.63 10.43 -38.69
N LEU A 14 6.75 10.91 -38.15
CA LEU A 14 7.27 10.40 -36.91
C LEU A 14 6.12 10.62 -35.91
N GLU A 15 5.17 9.68 -35.87
CA GLU A 15 4.38 9.44 -34.68
C GLU A 15 5.44 9.15 -33.63
N THR A 16 5.83 10.24 -32.96
CA THR A 16 6.50 10.22 -31.70
C THR A 16 5.75 9.19 -30.88
N GLU A 17 6.34 8.01 -30.77
CA GLU A 17 6.07 7.08 -29.69
C GLU A 17 6.11 7.98 -28.45
N GLN A 18 4.93 8.38 -27.99
CA GLN A 18 4.82 8.76 -26.60
C GLN A 18 5.35 7.51 -25.89
N PRO A 19 6.41 7.59 -25.08
CA PRO A 19 6.74 6.50 -24.19
C PRO A 19 5.58 6.47 -23.20
N GLY A 20 4.47 5.84 -23.59
CA GLY A 20 3.63 5.15 -22.65
C GLY A 20 4.61 4.23 -21.97
N THR A 21 4.99 4.58 -20.74
CA THR A 21 5.87 3.78 -19.91
C THR A 21 5.18 2.43 -19.78
N GLN A 22 5.48 1.51 -20.71
CA GLN A 22 5.13 0.12 -20.61
C GLN A 22 6.02 -0.39 -19.50
N THR A 23 5.58 -0.19 -18.26
CA THR A 23 6.18 -0.83 -17.09
C THR A 23 6.26 -2.31 -17.41
N THR A 24 7.48 -2.81 -17.52
CA THR A 24 7.71 -4.21 -17.85
C THR A 24 7.14 -5.08 -16.73
N PRO A 25 6.75 -6.33 -17.00
CA PRO A 25 6.29 -7.24 -15.95
C PRO A 25 7.28 -7.36 -14.78
N GLY A 26 8.59 -7.24 -15.06
CA GLY A 26 9.64 -7.22 -14.03
C GLY A 26 9.65 -5.96 -13.16
N GLU A 27 9.37 -4.78 -13.72
CA GLU A 27 9.21 -3.54 -12.94
C GLU A 27 7.95 -3.57 -12.08
N VAL A 28 6.85 -4.13 -12.59
CA VAL A 28 5.61 -4.30 -11.81
C VAL A 28 5.84 -5.25 -10.62
N GLN A 29 6.56 -6.36 -10.84
CA GLN A 29 6.92 -7.31 -9.78
C GLN A 29 7.86 -6.70 -8.73
N ALA A 30 8.83 -5.89 -9.16
CA ALA A 30 9.74 -5.20 -8.26
C ALA A 30 8.98 -4.22 -7.35
N VAL A 31 8.12 -3.38 -7.94
CA VAL A 31 7.29 -2.42 -7.18
C VAL A 31 6.32 -3.13 -6.24
N GLN A 32 5.74 -4.27 -6.66
CA GLN A 32 4.86 -5.07 -5.81
C GLN A 32 5.63 -5.70 -4.63
N GLY A 33 6.85 -6.17 -4.85
CA GLY A 33 7.75 -6.65 -3.79
C GLY A 33 8.09 -5.57 -2.79
N GLU A 34 8.51 -4.39 -3.26
CA GLU A 34 8.80 -3.23 -2.41
C GLU A 34 7.58 -2.79 -1.61
N ALA A 35 6.40 -2.75 -2.22
CA ALA A 35 5.15 -2.41 -1.53
C ALA A 35 4.81 -3.43 -0.44
N ARG A 36 5.09 -4.72 -0.67
CA ARG A 36 4.88 -5.78 0.31
C ARG A 36 5.84 -5.66 1.50
N ASP A 37 7.11 -5.39 1.24
CA ASP A 37 8.11 -5.19 2.28
C ASP A 37 7.75 -3.97 3.16
N GLN A 38 7.33 -2.87 2.54
CA GLN A 38 6.84 -1.67 3.26
C GLN A 38 5.61 -1.97 4.12
N LEU A 39 4.66 -2.77 3.63
CA LEU A 39 3.48 -3.18 4.41
C LEU A 39 3.89 -4.06 5.60
N GLN A 40 4.88 -4.93 5.43
CA GLN A 40 5.38 -5.78 6.51
C GLN A 40 6.13 -4.96 7.57
N ASP A 41 6.92 -3.96 7.17
CA ASP A 41 7.57 -3.02 8.08
C ASP A 41 6.53 -2.19 8.85
N ALA A 42 5.51 -1.69 8.16
CA ALA A 42 4.41 -0.94 8.78
C ALA A 42 3.67 -1.78 9.83
N ARG A 43 3.42 -3.07 9.55
CA ARG A 43 2.86 -4.01 10.52
C ARG A 43 3.74 -4.18 11.76
N GLY A 44 5.06 -4.29 11.57
CA GLY A 44 6.03 -4.36 12.66
C GLY A 44 5.94 -3.16 13.59
N ALA A 45 6.04 -1.96 13.01
CA ALA A 45 5.94 -0.70 13.76
C ALA A 45 4.58 -0.54 14.48
N LEU A 46 3.48 -0.98 13.86
CA LEU A 46 2.15 -0.98 14.48
C LEU A 46 2.07 -1.90 15.70
N ASN A 47 2.67 -3.08 15.63
CA ASN A 47 2.73 -4.02 16.77
C ASN A 47 3.59 -3.48 17.93
N GLU A 48 4.69 -2.80 17.62
CA GLU A 48 5.50 -2.12 18.63
C GLU A 48 4.70 -1.01 19.32
N ALA A 49 4.01 -0.17 18.54
CA ALA A 49 3.17 0.89 19.08
C ALA A 49 2.04 0.37 19.99
N VAL A 50 1.44 -0.78 19.66
CA VAL A 50 0.43 -1.42 20.54
C VAL A 50 1.06 -1.85 21.86
N GLN A 51 2.25 -2.47 21.84
CA GLN A 51 2.94 -2.89 23.06
C GLN A 51 3.33 -1.70 23.94
N GLU A 52 3.83 -0.62 23.36
CA GLU A 52 4.14 0.60 24.11
C GLU A 52 2.90 1.21 24.76
N LEU A 53 1.75 1.21 24.07
CA LEU A 53 0.48 1.69 24.65
C LEU A 53 -0.01 0.79 25.78
N ASP A 54 0.13 -0.53 25.66
CA ASP A 54 -0.20 -1.46 26.75
C ASP A 54 0.70 -1.25 27.97
N GLN A 55 1.99 -0.98 27.75
CA GLN A 55 2.91 -0.63 28.84
C GLN A 55 2.51 0.71 29.48
N ALA A 56 2.23 1.75 28.69
CA ALA A 56 1.78 3.04 29.19
C ALA A 56 0.47 2.92 30.00
N ARG A 57 -0.44 2.02 29.61
CA ARG A 57 -1.64 1.67 30.41
C ARG A 57 -1.27 1.07 31.75
N GLN A 58 -0.36 0.10 31.77
CA GLN A 58 0.08 -0.52 33.03
C GLN A 58 0.77 0.49 33.95
N GLU A 59 1.60 1.37 33.41
CA GLU A 59 2.28 2.42 34.17
C GLU A 59 1.28 3.44 34.74
N LEU A 60 0.32 3.88 33.93
CA LEU A 60 -0.77 4.75 34.36
C LEU A 60 -1.61 4.10 35.47
N SER A 61 -1.81 2.79 35.41
CA SER A 61 -2.59 2.05 36.41
C SER A 61 -1.95 2.06 37.80
N GLN A 62 -0.62 2.21 37.85
CA GLN A 62 0.21 2.25 39.05
C GLN A 62 0.47 3.67 39.55
N GLN A 63 0.21 4.70 38.75
CA GLN A 63 0.39 6.10 39.14
C GLN A 63 -0.77 6.62 40.00
N PRO A 64 -0.48 7.41 41.06
CA PRO A 64 -1.51 8.11 41.83
C PRO A 64 -1.98 9.36 41.05
N VAL A 65 -2.73 9.14 39.97
CA VAL A 65 -3.39 10.20 39.20
C VAL A 65 -4.83 10.41 39.68
N PRO A 66 -5.36 11.65 39.66
CA PRO A 66 -6.77 11.91 39.95
C PRO A 66 -7.67 11.07 39.03
N GLY A 67 -8.76 10.50 39.57
CA GLY A 67 -9.61 9.56 38.84
C GLY A 67 -10.14 10.07 37.50
N GLU A 68 -10.51 11.35 37.39
CA GLU A 68 -10.95 11.97 36.12
C GLU A 68 -9.83 12.13 35.10
N ALA A 69 -8.60 12.38 35.53
CA ALA A 69 -7.44 12.42 34.63
C ALA A 69 -7.08 11.01 34.16
N ARG A 70 -7.18 10.02 35.05
CA ARG A 70 -6.96 8.60 34.71
C ARG A 70 -7.96 8.11 33.67
N SER A 71 -9.27 8.31 33.89
CA SER A 71 -10.32 7.87 32.95
C SER A 71 -10.17 8.51 31.56
N GLN A 72 -9.79 9.79 31.49
CA GLN A 72 -9.54 10.46 30.20
C GLN A 72 -8.34 9.87 29.45
N VAL A 73 -7.26 9.56 30.16
CA VAL A 73 -6.06 8.98 29.54
C VAL A 73 -6.32 7.53 29.15
N GLU A 74 -7.00 6.74 29.99
CA GLU A 74 -7.40 5.35 29.67
C GLU A 74 -8.29 5.28 28.43
N GLY A 75 -9.25 6.21 28.28
CA GLY A 75 -10.12 6.27 27.11
C GLY A 75 -9.38 6.64 25.82
N LYS A 76 -8.41 7.57 25.89
CA LYS A 76 -7.54 7.89 24.74
C LYS A 76 -6.64 6.72 24.37
N LEU A 77 -6.13 5.97 25.35
CA LEU A 77 -5.33 4.77 25.13
C LEU A 77 -6.16 3.67 24.45
N ASP A 78 -7.40 3.41 24.91
CA ASP A 78 -8.29 2.46 24.24
C ASP A 78 -8.58 2.85 22.79
N GLU A 79 -8.86 4.13 22.53
CA GLU A 79 -9.11 4.60 21.16
C GLU A 79 -7.88 4.44 20.27
N ALA A 80 -6.69 4.74 20.80
CA ALA A 80 -5.43 4.54 20.08
C ALA A 80 -5.18 3.07 19.75
N VAL A 81 -5.32 2.17 20.73
CA VAL A 81 -5.16 0.72 20.52
C VAL A 81 -6.15 0.22 19.48
N LYS A 82 -7.41 0.66 19.53
CA LYS A 82 -8.42 0.28 18.53
C LYS A 82 -8.03 0.70 17.12
N LYS A 83 -7.61 1.96 16.93
CA LYS A 83 -7.16 2.46 15.62
C LYS A 83 -5.95 1.69 15.07
N LEU A 84 -5.00 1.35 15.94
CA LEU A 84 -3.84 0.55 15.54
C LEU A 84 -4.26 -0.88 15.15
N ARG A 85 -5.23 -1.47 15.84
CA ARG A 85 -5.79 -2.78 15.47
C ARG A 85 -6.48 -2.73 14.11
N ASP A 86 -7.33 -1.74 13.88
CA ASP A 86 -8.01 -1.53 12.61
C ASP A 86 -7.00 -1.32 11.47
N ALA A 87 -5.89 -0.61 11.74
CA ALA A 87 -4.81 -0.41 10.76
C ALA A 87 -4.07 -1.72 10.46
N ASN A 88 -3.79 -2.54 11.48
CA ASN A 88 -3.19 -3.87 11.30
C ASN A 88 -4.08 -4.79 10.47
N GLU A 89 -5.39 -4.82 10.72
CA GLU A 89 -6.34 -5.64 9.94
C GLU A 89 -6.32 -5.25 8.45
N LYS A 90 -6.27 -3.94 8.15
CA LYS A 90 -6.17 -3.46 6.76
C LYS A 90 -4.85 -3.83 6.09
N ILE A 91 -3.75 -3.85 6.85
CA ILE A 91 -2.44 -4.30 6.33
C ILE A 91 -2.47 -5.80 6.08
N ASP A 92 -3.06 -6.59 6.97
CA ASP A 92 -3.23 -8.03 6.78
C ASP A 92 -4.13 -8.34 5.57
N GLU A 93 -5.19 -7.57 5.35
CA GLU A 93 -6.03 -7.64 4.15
C GLU A 93 -5.23 -7.32 2.88
N ALA A 94 -4.49 -6.21 2.86
CA ALA A 94 -3.65 -5.82 1.73
C ALA A 94 -2.55 -6.86 1.42
N LEU A 95 -1.94 -7.45 2.45
CA LEU A 95 -0.95 -8.53 2.29
C LEU A 95 -1.60 -9.85 1.83
N GLY A 96 -2.85 -10.11 2.22
CA GLY A 96 -3.64 -11.26 1.81
C GLY A 96 -4.09 -11.17 0.35
N GLU A 97 -4.61 -10.02 -0.07
CA GLU A 97 -5.03 -9.76 -1.45
C GLU A 97 -3.85 -9.86 -2.43
N GLN A 98 -2.64 -9.45 -2.04
CA GLN A 98 -1.44 -9.64 -2.86
C GLN A 98 -1.02 -11.11 -3.03
N ARG A 99 -1.49 -12.04 -2.19
CA ARG A 99 -1.24 -13.48 -2.33
C ARG A 99 -2.25 -14.21 -3.20
N GLU A 100 -3.41 -13.62 -3.47
CA GLU A 100 -4.47 -14.24 -4.29
C GLU A 100 -4.48 -13.97 -5.81
N PRO A 101 -3.64 -13.11 -6.44
CA PRO A 101 -3.74 -12.93 -7.89
C PRO A 101 -3.23 -14.14 -8.69
N GLU A 102 -2.42 -15.03 -8.09
CA GLU A 102 -1.78 -16.15 -8.81
C GLU A 102 -2.63 -17.44 -8.89
N ARG A 103 -3.75 -17.54 -8.16
CA ARG A 103 -4.57 -18.77 -8.15
C ARG A 103 -5.68 -18.84 -9.22
N ARG A 104 -5.89 -17.77 -9.99
CA ARG A 104 -6.98 -17.75 -11.00
C ARG A 104 -6.58 -18.24 -12.38
N GLU A 105 -5.29 -18.42 -12.68
CA GLU A 105 -4.84 -18.79 -14.03
C GLU A 105 -4.51 -20.29 -14.23
N ASN A 106 -4.42 -21.11 -13.17
CA ASN A 106 -4.00 -22.52 -13.27
C ASN A 106 -5.14 -23.56 -13.42
N ILE A 107 -6.35 -23.18 -13.88
CA ILE A 107 -7.49 -24.12 -14.01
C ILE A 107 -7.94 -24.35 -15.47
N ILE A 108 -7.23 -23.83 -16.49
CA ILE A 108 -7.66 -23.96 -17.90
C ILE A 108 -6.78 -24.90 -18.75
N GLU A 109 -5.83 -25.65 -18.18
CA GLU A 109 -4.98 -26.59 -18.94
C GLU A 109 -5.14 -28.07 -18.53
N GLU A 110 -6.32 -28.48 -18.07
CA GLU A 110 -6.65 -29.90 -17.91
C GLU A 110 -7.96 -30.23 -18.66
N THR A 111 -7.97 -29.99 -19.96
CA THR A 111 -8.94 -30.60 -20.89
C THR A 111 -8.25 -30.91 -22.22
N PHE A 112 -7.52 -32.02 -22.26
CA PHE A 112 -7.23 -32.77 -23.48
C PHE A 112 -7.31 -34.27 -23.20
#